data_AF-A0A2V9G4E5-F1
#
_entry.id   AF-A0A2V9G4E5-F1
#
_cell.length_a   1.000
_cell.length_b   1.000
_cell.length_c   1.000
_cell.angle_alpha   90.00
_cell.angle_beta   90.00
_cell.angle_gamma   90.00
#
_symmetry.space_group_name_H-M   'P 1'
#
loop_
_entity.id
_entity.type
_entity.pdbx_description
1 polymer ?
#
loop_
_entity_poly.entity_id
_entity_poly.type
_entity_poly.pdbx_seq_one_letter_code
_entity_poly.pdbx_strand_id
1 'polypeptide(L)'
;MHQFYPKFSSGTERFVLNLASSLQRDGHFAEVATYDLFNTEPFRSRNQLSAREYTYKNIPVVSVRYRTMPIDVNTSCEDPAVYRFALAFLQARKRYDVLHCAHPMRLASF
;
A
#
# COMPACT_ATOMS: atom_id res chain seq x y z
N MET A 1 1.94 -2.73 3.40
CA MET A 1 2.59 -4.02 3.10
C MET A 1 3.64 -3.81 1.99
N HIS A 2 4.72 -4.59 1.97
CA HIS A 2 5.82 -4.40 1.02
C HIS A 2 5.53 -4.78 -0.45
N GLN A 3 4.51 -5.60 -0.72
CA GLN A 3 4.03 -6.01 -2.06
C GLN A 3 2.67 -6.75 -1.95
N PHE A 4 1.95 -7.02 -3.05
CA PHE A 4 0.64 -7.71 -2.97
C PHE A 4 0.19 -8.39 -4.28
N TYR A 5 -0.95 -9.09 -4.21
CA TYR A 5 -1.65 -9.69 -5.35
C TYR A 5 -2.00 -8.67 -6.46
N PRO A 6 -2.12 -9.11 -7.74
CA PRO A 6 -1.89 -10.47 -8.23
C PRO A 6 -0.41 -10.79 -8.48
N LYS A 7 0.48 -9.78 -8.46
CA LYS A 7 1.90 -9.91 -8.82
C LYS A 7 2.71 -10.78 -7.84
N PHE A 8 2.30 -10.79 -6.58
CA PHE A 8 2.94 -11.54 -5.50
C PHE A 8 1.88 -12.29 -4.69
N SER A 9 2.20 -13.49 -4.22
CA SER A 9 1.20 -14.46 -3.72
C SER A 9 1.75 -15.41 -2.65
N SER A 10 2.66 -14.93 -1.80
CA SER A 10 3.30 -15.72 -0.74
C SER A 10 2.49 -15.72 0.57
N GLY A 11 3.12 -16.11 1.68
CA GLY A 11 2.46 -16.25 2.98
C GLY A 11 1.87 -14.94 3.52
N THR A 12 2.63 -13.84 3.46
CA THR A 12 2.18 -12.54 3.99
C THR A 12 1.06 -11.94 3.16
N GLU A 13 1.11 -12.07 1.82
CA GLU A 13 0.06 -11.56 0.93
C GLU A 13 -1.25 -12.32 1.20
N ARG A 14 -1.16 -13.66 1.35
CA ARG A 14 -2.30 -14.51 1.71
C ARG A 14 -2.87 -14.16 3.08
N PHE A 15 -2.02 -13.88 4.07
CA PHE A 15 -2.47 -13.42 5.39
C PHE A 15 -3.25 -12.09 5.30
N VAL A 16 -2.70 -11.08 4.64
CA VAL A 16 -3.35 -9.77 4.47
C VAL A 16 -4.65 -9.88 3.69
N LEU A 17 -4.69 -10.71 2.63
CA LEU A 17 -5.91 -10.98 1.88
C LEU A 17 -6.98 -11.60 2.77
N ASN A 18 -6.65 -12.65 3.52
CA ASN A 18 -7.59 -13.32 4.43
C ASN A 18 -8.11 -12.38 5.52
N LEU A 19 -7.24 -11.54 6.10
CA LEU A 19 -7.62 -10.55 7.10
C LEU A 19 -8.60 -9.51 6.53
N ALA A 20 -8.27 -8.91 5.38
CA ALA A 20 -9.14 -7.93 4.72
C ALA A 20 -10.48 -8.53 4.29
N SER A 21 -10.48 -9.77 3.79
CA SER A 21 -11.70 -10.52 3.45
C SER A 21 -12.53 -10.89 4.68
N SER A 22 -11.91 -11.13 5.85
CA SER A 22 -12.70 -11.34 7.08
C SER A 22 -13.38 -10.04 7.52
N LEU A 23 -12.62 -8.95 7.62
CA LEU A 23 -13.15 -7.64 7.99
C LEU A 23 -14.33 -7.22 7.10
N GLN A 24 -14.27 -7.45 5.79
CA GLN A 24 -15.41 -7.19 4.89
C GLN A 24 -16.63 -8.08 5.16
N ARG A 25 -16.44 -9.38 5.49
CA ARG A 25 -17.57 -10.27 5.87
C ARG A 25 -18.21 -9.85 7.19
N ASP A 26 -17.40 -9.31 8.10
CA ASP A 26 -17.82 -8.82 9.41
C ASP A 26 -18.45 -7.40 9.32
N GLY A 27 -18.59 -6.84 8.10
CA GLY A 27 -19.25 -5.57 7.82
C GLY A 27 -18.34 -4.33 7.84
N HIS A 28 -17.04 -4.51 8.05
CA HIS A 28 -16.07 -3.41 8.11
C HIS A 28 -15.51 -3.04 6.73
N PHE A 29 -15.20 -1.76 6.55
CA PHE A 29 -14.42 -1.33 5.39
C PHE A 29 -12.94 -1.70 5.58
N ALA A 30 -12.39 -2.47 4.65
CA ALA A 30 -10.98 -2.84 4.63
C ALA A 30 -10.34 -2.52 3.27
N GLU A 31 -9.12 -2.00 3.29
CA GLU A 31 -8.32 -1.67 2.11
C GLU A 31 -6.84 -1.98 2.36
N VAL A 32 -6.13 -2.41 1.32
CA VAL A 32 -4.71 -2.76 1.40
C VAL A 32 -3.84 -1.67 0.79
N ALA A 33 -2.93 -1.09 1.58
CA ALA A 33 -1.82 -0.27 1.08
C ALA A 33 -0.60 -1.16 0.79
N THR A 34 -0.10 -1.12 -0.44
CA THR A 34 1.02 -1.94 -0.93
C THR A 34 2.02 -1.13 -1.76
N TYR A 35 3.21 -1.68 -2.01
CA TYR A 35 4.20 -1.09 -2.91
C TYR A 35 4.24 -1.80 -4.29
N ASP A 36 4.50 -1.07 -5.40
CA ASP A 36 4.75 -1.64 -6.74
C ASP A 36 6.22 -1.52 -7.15
N LEU A 37 6.88 -2.66 -7.40
CA LEU A 37 8.25 -2.70 -7.92
C LEU A 37 8.31 -2.65 -9.47
N PHE A 38 7.25 -3.07 -10.16
CA PHE A 38 7.36 -3.56 -11.54
C PHE A 38 6.41 -2.89 -12.55
N ASN A 39 5.40 -2.13 -12.10
CA ASN A 39 4.56 -1.41 -13.07
C ASN A 39 5.37 -0.30 -13.74
N THR A 40 5.44 -0.29 -15.07
CA THR A 40 6.07 0.75 -15.88
C THR A 40 5.10 1.87 -16.27
N GLU A 41 3.79 1.70 -16.09
CA GLU A 41 2.79 2.70 -16.51
C GLU A 41 3.04 4.09 -15.89
N PRO A 42 2.77 5.17 -16.65
CA PRO A 42 3.00 6.54 -16.21
C PRO A 42 1.91 7.01 -15.25
N PHE A 43 2.31 7.32 -14.03
CA PHE A 43 1.44 7.90 -13.02
C PHE A 43 1.28 9.43 -13.16
N ARG A 44 0.04 9.92 -13.03
CA ARG A 44 -0.33 11.33 -13.28
C ARG A 44 0.07 12.34 -12.17
N SER A 45 0.67 11.91 -11.06
CA SER A 45 0.70 12.61 -9.74
C SER A 45 1.53 13.89 -9.54
N ARG A 46 2.49 14.24 -10.41
CA ARG A 46 3.67 15.11 -10.16
C ARG A 46 4.60 14.69 -9.00
N ASN A 47 4.09 14.39 -7.81
CA ASN A 47 4.86 14.07 -6.58
C ASN A 47 5.85 12.90 -6.73
N GLN A 48 6.89 12.83 -5.88
CA GLN A 48 7.92 11.77 -5.91
C GLN A 48 7.31 10.35 -5.86
N LEU A 49 6.27 10.18 -5.06
CA LEU A 49 5.43 8.98 -5.01
C LEU A 49 4.19 9.10 -5.88
N SER A 50 3.68 7.95 -6.27
CA SER A 50 2.50 7.79 -7.09
C SER A 50 1.69 6.57 -6.63
N ALA A 51 0.36 6.63 -6.72
CA ALA A 51 -0.52 5.56 -6.26
C ALA A 51 -1.49 5.11 -7.37
N ARG A 52 -1.73 3.79 -7.46
CA ARG A 52 -2.76 3.17 -8.31
C ARG A 52 -3.81 2.52 -7.44
N GLU A 53 -5.07 2.79 -7.72
CA GLU A 53 -6.19 2.09 -7.11
C GLU A 53 -6.62 0.94 -8.03
N TYR A 54 -6.87 -0.23 -7.46
CA TYR A 54 -7.45 -1.39 -8.14
C TYR A 54 -8.16 -2.29 -7.13
N THR A 55 -8.93 -3.25 -7.63
CA THR A 55 -9.62 -4.23 -6.78
C THR A 55 -9.04 -5.62 -7.03
N TYR A 56 -8.76 -6.37 -5.97
CA TYR A 56 -8.40 -7.78 -6.03
C TYR A 56 -9.32 -8.60 -5.14
N LYS A 57 -10.12 -9.51 -5.72
CA LYS A 57 -11.14 -10.31 -5.02
C LYS A 57 -12.01 -9.46 -4.07
N ASN A 58 -12.59 -8.38 -4.60
CA ASN A 58 -13.41 -7.39 -3.87
C ASN A 58 -12.70 -6.58 -2.77
N ILE A 59 -11.42 -6.82 -2.51
CA ILE A 59 -10.60 -5.96 -1.65
C ILE A 59 -10.08 -4.77 -2.48
N PRO A 60 -10.38 -3.51 -2.10
CA PRO A 60 -9.72 -2.36 -2.68
C PRO A 60 -8.24 -2.33 -2.27
N VAL A 61 -7.38 -1.98 -3.21
CA VAL A 61 -5.93 -1.97 -3.02
C VAL A 61 -5.37 -0.68 -3.61
N VAL A 62 -4.53 -0.01 -2.82
CA VAL A 62 -3.76 1.16 -3.25
C VAL A 62 -2.29 0.75 -3.32
N SER A 63 -1.76 0.69 -4.54
CA SER A 63 -0.35 0.37 -4.78
C SER A 63 0.45 1.63 -5.05
N VAL A 64 1.37 1.93 -4.14
CA VAL A 64 2.25 3.09 -4.12
C VAL A 64 3.58 2.73 -4.78
N ARG A 65 4.19 3.64 -5.54
CA ARG A 65 5.59 3.51 -5.96
C ARG A 65 6.28 4.84 -6.15
N TYR A 66 7.60 4.81 -6.08
CA TYR A 66 8.44 5.88 -6.57
C TYR A 66 8.34 6.07 -8.09
N ARG A 67 8.45 7.34 -8.51
CA ARG A 67 8.72 7.70 -9.91
C ARG A 67 10.10 7.23 -10.34
N THR A 68 11.11 7.54 -9.52
CA THR A 68 12.51 7.13 -9.65
C THR A 68 12.88 6.37 -8.39
N MET A 69 13.24 5.08 -8.52
CA MET A 69 13.45 4.19 -7.37
C MET A 69 14.69 4.62 -6.55
N PRO A 70 14.58 4.86 -5.24
CA PRO A 70 15.73 5.02 -4.35
C PRO A 70 16.54 3.72 -4.26
N ILE A 71 17.86 3.85 -4.07
CA ILE A 71 18.78 2.70 -3.96
C ILE A 71 18.48 1.90 -2.68
N ASP A 72 18.08 2.59 -1.61
CA ASP A 72 17.81 2.12 -0.27
C ASP A 72 16.33 1.75 -0.02
N VAL A 73 15.49 1.69 -1.05
CA VAL A 73 14.02 1.49 -0.94
C VAL A 73 13.61 0.24 -0.15
N ASN A 74 14.48 -0.79 -0.08
CA ASN A 74 14.21 -2.03 0.67
C ASN A 74 14.61 -1.96 2.15
N THR A 75 15.37 -0.94 2.55
CA THR A 75 16.02 -0.81 3.88
C THR A 75 15.70 0.49 4.61
N SER A 76 15.17 1.51 3.92
CA SER A 76 14.76 2.77 4.54
C SER A 76 13.50 2.60 5.40
N CYS A 77 13.54 3.11 6.63
CA CYS A 77 12.42 3.04 7.60
C CYS A 77 11.74 4.38 7.87
N GLU A 78 12.45 5.50 7.65
CA GLU A 78 12.01 6.87 7.98
C GLU A 78 11.99 7.76 6.73
N ASP A 79 11.39 7.25 5.65
CA ASP A 79 11.33 7.92 4.37
C ASP A 79 10.35 9.13 4.43
N PRO A 80 10.84 10.38 4.30
CA PRO A 80 9.98 11.56 4.43
C PRO A 80 8.96 11.71 3.29
N ALA A 81 9.20 11.11 2.12
CA ALA A 81 8.25 11.15 1.01
C ALA A 81 7.14 10.12 1.21
N VAL A 82 7.44 8.91 1.72
CA VAL A 82 6.43 7.94 2.16
C VAL A 82 5.55 8.53 3.26
N TYR A 83 6.15 9.13 4.29
CA TYR A 83 5.41 9.77 5.39
C TYR A 83 4.47 10.89 4.89
N ARG A 84 4.96 11.81 4.05
CA ARG A 84 4.14 12.88 3.48
C ARG A 84 3.01 12.34 2.60
N PHE A 85 3.26 11.27 1.85
CA PHE A 85 2.21 10.60 1.07
C PHE A 85 1.15 9.98 1.98
N ALA A 86 1.55 9.20 2.99
CA ALA A 86 0.64 8.50 3.88
C ALA A 86 -0.22 9.48 4.70
N LEU A 87 0.37 10.54 5.25
CA LEU A 87 -0.36 11.59 5.95
C LEU A 87 -1.43 12.23 5.05
N ALA A 88 -1.06 12.63 3.82
CA ALA A 88 -2.00 13.22 2.87
C ALA A 88 -3.10 12.22 2.44
N PHE A 89 -2.74 10.95 2.23
CA PHE A 89 -3.66 9.88 1.84
C PHE A 89 -4.70 9.59 2.92
N LEU A 90 -4.27 9.45 4.18
CA LEU A 90 -5.15 9.21 5.33
C LEU A 90 -6.04 10.44 5.60
N GLN A 91 -5.47 11.64 5.58
CA GLN A 91 -6.19 12.91 5.78
C GLN A 91 -7.22 13.21 4.69
N ALA A 92 -6.97 12.82 3.44
CA ALA A 92 -7.93 13.01 2.35
C ALA A 92 -9.13 12.07 2.46
N ARG A 93 -8.95 10.89 3.07
CA ARG A 93 -9.94 9.81 3.08
C ARG A 93 -10.76 9.73 4.38
N LYS A 94 -10.23 10.16 5.52
CA LYS A 94 -10.92 10.31 6.83
C LYS A 94 -11.89 9.17 7.21
N ARG A 95 -11.49 7.92 6.96
CA ARG A 95 -12.35 6.73 7.09
C ARG A 95 -11.67 5.50 7.70
N TYR A 96 -10.52 5.69 8.35
CA TYR A 96 -9.73 4.60 8.92
C TYR A 96 -9.57 4.83 10.42
N ASP A 97 -10.13 3.91 11.21
CA ASP A 97 -9.99 3.90 12.67
C ASP A 97 -8.77 3.07 13.12
N VAL A 98 -8.32 2.14 12.27
CA VAL A 98 -7.20 1.21 12.56
C VAL A 98 -6.29 1.08 11.34
N LEU A 99 -4.98 1.20 11.56
CA LEU A 99 -3.93 0.87 10.60
C LEU A 99 -3.22 -0.42 11.06
N HIS A 100 -3.23 -1.48 10.23
CA HIS A 100 -2.51 -2.72 10.51
C HIS A 100 -1.31 -2.89 9.58
N CYS A 101 -0.09 -2.83 10.12
CA CYS A 101 1.14 -3.01 9.36
C CYS A 101 1.61 -4.48 9.38
N ALA A 102 1.16 -5.27 8.41
CA ALA A 102 1.55 -6.69 8.30
C ALA A 102 3.01 -6.92 7.88
N HIS A 103 3.62 -5.95 7.19
CA HIS A 103 5.05 -5.97 6.83
C HIS A 103 5.49 -4.55 6.41
N PRO A 104 6.41 -3.89 7.16
CA PRO A 104 6.77 -2.48 6.93
C PRO A 104 7.63 -2.30 5.66
N MET A 105 8.94 -2.60 5.72
CA MET A 105 9.92 -2.36 4.64
C MET A 105 9.66 -1.03 3.88
N ARG A 106 9.34 -1.12 2.58
CA ARG A 106 9.15 -0.01 1.62
C ARG A 106 8.05 0.99 2.00
N LEU A 107 7.19 0.63 2.96
CA LEU A 107 6.11 1.45 3.51
C LEU A 107 6.17 1.49 5.04
N ALA A 108 7.37 1.46 5.63
CA ALA A 108 7.57 1.54 7.08
C ALA A 108 7.06 2.86 7.68
N SER A 109 7.16 3.96 6.94
CA SER A 109 6.79 5.32 7.36
C SER A 109 5.34 5.69 7.03
N PHE A 110 4.46 4.69 6.86
CA PHE A 110 3.05 4.87 6.47
C PHE A 110 2.13 5.01 7.68
#